data_AF-A0A9P7GEZ8-F1
#
_entry.id   AF-A0A9P7GEZ8-F1
#
_cell.length_a   1.000
_cell.length_b   1.000
_cell.length_c   1.000
_cell.angle_alpha   90.00
_cell.angle_beta   90.00
_cell.angle_gamma   90.00
#
_symmetry.space_group_name_H-M   'P 1'
#
loop_
_entity.id
_entity.type
_entity.pdbx_description
1 polymer ?
#
loop_
_entity_poly.entity_id
_entity_poly.type
_entity_poly.pdbx_seq_one_letter_code
_entity_poly.pdbx_strand_id
1 'polypeptide(L)'
;MRFSDGPNGVRGTRFFNGVPSSCFPASTGLGSAFDVDLARKVGEALGDESRAKGCHVLLAPTVNTQRSPLGGRGFESFSEDPHLNGTVAAAYINGLQSKGVAATIKHYVANDQEFQRFSISSEVSERALREIYLKPFQIAIKGSDPWALMSAYNRINGLHVSEDKRLLDDVLRKEWGYKGMVMSDWTGVYSTVESIKAGLDLEMPYVLGLILCSGRFLPVFSGPSPFRGPAIARSLAAEKLFVADLDERVRKILELLEHALASGIPFDGPEESLDTPEMRGILRTAAADSIVLLKNDKSLLPLTGQAKKIAVIGPNAKYAMTSGGGSARLLSTYTVSPLEGITAAAKEIGAQVSYTIGAISHKYLPLLDQHVRQPNGQPGVAIEFWNNSPAADYMSSSPDLKTPLEQAVWSTSTLTTNSFMMDGIVGLSPRMYPPELKIL
;
A
#
# COMPACT_ATOMS: atom_id res chain seq x y z
N MET A 1 -8.47 6.77 -16.03
CA MET A 1 -7.12 6.80 -15.40
C MET A 1 -7.03 5.62 -14.45
N ARG A 2 -5.86 4.98 -14.34
CA ARG A 2 -5.64 3.88 -13.37
C ARG A 2 -4.87 4.40 -12.15
N PHE A 3 -5.36 4.04 -10.97
CA PHE A 3 -4.73 4.29 -9.68
C PHE A 3 -4.21 2.97 -9.10
N SER A 4 -3.07 3.00 -8.40
CA SER A 4 -2.54 1.81 -7.71
C SER A 4 -1.80 2.19 -6.44
N ASP A 5 -1.84 1.32 -5.42
CA ASP A 5 -0.91 1.43 -4.29
C ASP A 5 0.47 0.89 -4.69
N GLY A 6 1.56 1.31 -4.06
CA GLY A 6 1.67 2.40 -3.10
C GLY A 6 3.13 2.72 -2.78
N PRO A 7 3.48 3.07 -1.54
CA PRO A 7 4.67 3.86 -1.25
C PRO A 7 6.02 3.16 -1.47
N ASN A 8 6.04 1.82 -1.49
CA ASN A 8 7.27 1.03 -1.66
C ASN A 8 7.17 0.03 -2.82
N GLY A 9 6.29 0.28 -3.80
CA GLY A 9 6.15 -0.57 -4.99
C GLY A 9 4.75 -0.48 -5.60
N VAL A 10 4.60 -0.91 -6.85
CA VAL A 10 3.34 -0.74 -7.60
C VAL A 10 2.60 -2.07 -7.67
N ARG A 11 1.59 -2.25 -6.82
CA ARG A 11 0.84 -3.50 -6.71
C ARG A 11 0.05 -3.84 -7.97
N GLY A 12 -0.48 -2.84 -8.67
CA GLY A 12 -1.45 -3.02 -9.76
C GLY A 12 -2.90 -3.02 -9.25
N THR A 13 -3.79 -3.63 -10.04
CA THR A 13 -5.25 -3.59 -9.88
C THR A 13 -5.80 -4.69 -8.97
N ARG A 14 -4.97 -5.67 -8.57
CA ARG A 14 -5.43 -6.87 -7.84
C ARG A 14 -4.51 -7.20 -6.67
N PHE A 15 -5.10 -7.58 -5.55
CA PHE A 15 -4.37 -8.24 -4.46
C PHE A 15 -4.17 -9.72 -4.78
N PHE A 16 -5.27 -10.42 -5.06
CA PHE A 16 -5.26 -11.82 -5.40
C PHE A 16 -4.68 -12.02 -6.81
N ASN A 17 -3.64 -12.85 -6.89
CA ASN A 17 -2.97 -13.21 -8.14
C ASN A 17 -2.62 -11.99 -9.02
N GLY A 18 -2.14 -10.91 -8.37
CA GLY A 18 -1.68 -9.70 -9.05
C GLY A 18 -0.39 -9.96 -9.85
N VAL A 19 -0.10 -9.09 -10.81
CA VAL A 19 1.13 -9.19 -11.60
C VAL A 19 2.33 -8.79 -10.72
N PRO A 20 3.39 -9.60 -10.61
CA PRO A 20 4.54 -9.31 -9.75
C PRO A 20 5.20 -7.94 -10.03
N SER A 21 5.76 -7.29 -9.00
CA SER A 21 6.37 -5.96 -9.07
C SER A 21 7.60 -5.85 -8.17
N SER A 22 8.39 -4.79 -8.36
CA SER A 22 9.52 -4.43 -7.51
C SER A 22 9.06 -3.91 -6.14
N CYS A 23 9.50 -4.58 -5.06
CA CYS A 23 9.21 -4.20 -3.68
C CYS A 23 10.44 -3.54 -3.04
N PHE A 24 10.38 -2.22 -2.91
CA PHE A 24 11.41 -1.42 -2.26
C PHE A 24 11.37 -1.59 -0.73
N PRO A 25 12.46 -1.25 -0.03
CA PRO A 25 12.46 -1.20 1.43
C PRO A 25 11.29 -0.39 1.97
N ALA A 26 10.83 -0.75 3.17
CA ALA A 26 9.84 0.06 3.88
C ALA A 26 10.29 1.52 3.98
N SER A 27 9.35 2.46 3.92
CA SER A 27 9.66 3.90 3.88
C SER A 27 10.47 4.37 5.09
N THR A 28 10.26 3.81 6.27
CA THR A 28 11.15 4.07 7.43
C THR A 28 12.61 3.71 7.18
N GLY A 29 12.87 2.63 6.42
CA GLY A 29 14.21 2.26 5.96
C GLY A 29 14.77 3.30 4.99
N LEU A 30 14.00 3.70 3.98
CA LEU A 30 14.43 4.74 3.03
C LEU A 30 14.69 6.09 3.73
N GLY A 31 13.86 6.45 4.72
CA GLY A 31 14.08 7.63 5.56
C GLY A 31 15.36 7.52 6.40
N SER A 32 15.71 6.31 6.84
CA SER A 32 16.93 6.04 7.61
C SER A 32 18.22 6.13 6.78
N ALA A 33 18.13 6.16 5.45
CA ALA A 33 19.28 6.39 4.59
C ALA A 33 19.75 7.86 4.60
N PHE A 34 18.88 8.81 5.00
CA PHE A 34 19.17 10.26 4.97
C PHE A 34 19.70 10.75 3.59
N ASP A 35 19.28 10.10 2.50
CA ASP A 35 19.76 10.35 1.16
C ASP A 35 18.61 10.74 0.22
N VAL A 36 18.56 12.03 -0.13
CA VAL A 36 17.56 12.61 -1.02
C VAL A 36 17.73 12.16 -2.47
N ASP A 37 18.96 11.90 -2.92
CA ASP A 37 19.22 11.41 -4.27
C ASP A 37 18.77 9.96 -4.41
N LEU A 38 19.00 9.14 -3.39
CA LEU A 38 18.46 7.80 -3.32
C LEU A 38 16.93 7.82 -3.35
N ALA A 39 16.28 8.68 -2.55
CA ALA A 39 14.84 8.82 -2.54
C ALA A 39 14.26 9.21 -3.91
N ARG A 40 14.93 10.13 -4.62
CA ARG A 40 14.58 10.50 -5.99
C ARG A 40 14.73 9.33 -6.97
N LYS A 41 15.84 8.59 -6.91
CA LYS A 41 16.06 7.40 -7.75
C LYS A 41 15.01 6.31 -7.51
N VAL A 42 14.60 6.10 -6.25
CA VAL A 42 13.49 5.20 -5.91
C VAL A 42 12.19 5.70 -6.52
N GLY A 43 11.90 7.00 -6.44
CA GLY A 43 10.76 7.61 -7.11
C GLY A 43 10.76 7.39 -8.63
N GLU A 44 11.89 7.61 -9.29
CA GLU A 44 12.05 7.37 -10.74
C GLU A 44 11.79 5.90 -11.11
N ALA A 45 12.34 4.96 -10.33
CA ALA A 45 12.15 3.53 -10.54
C ALA A 45 10.67 3.11 -10.34
N LEU A 46 10.00 3.70 -9.35
CA LEU A 46 8.55 3.50 -9.15
C LEU A 46 7.70 4.11 -10.25
N GLY A 47 8.19 5.18 -10.89
CA GLY A 47 7.60 5.70 -12.11
C GLY A 47 7.71 4.72 -13.27
N ASP A 48 8.87 4.08 -13.47
CA ASP A 48 9.05 3.04 -14.50
C ASP A 48 8.16 1.80 -14.22
N GLU A 49 8.07 1.35 -12.97
CA GLU A 49 7.13 0.30 -12.54
C GLU A 49 5.67 0.69 -12.78
N SER A 50 5.29 1.93 -12.47
CA SER A 50 3.93 2.42 -12.67
C SER A 50 3.54 2.39 -14.15
N ARG A 51 4.47 2.78 -15.04
CA ARG A 51 4.27 2.68 -16.49
C ARG A 51 4.09 1.23 -16.94
N ALA A 52 4.91 0.30 -16.44
CA ALA A 52 4.76 -1.13 -16.72
C ALA A 52 3.41 -1.71 -16.25
N LYS A 53 2.81 -1.12 -15.21
CA LYS A 53 1.47 -1.48 -14.71
C LYS A 53 0.32 -0.73 -15.38
N GLY A 54 0.57 0.11 -16.39
CA GLY A 54 -0.44 1.02 -16.95
C GLY A 54 -1.04 1.98 -15.91
N CYS A 55 -0.31 2.26 -14.83
CA CYS A 55 -0.74 3.08 -13.70
C CYS A 55 -0.40 4.55 -13.96
N HIS A 56 -1.40 5.42 -13.85
CA HIS A 56 -1.27 6.85 -14.10
C HIS A 56 -1.04 7.63 -12.81
N VAL A 57 -1.56 7.10 -11.69
CA VAL A 57 -1.53 7.73 -10.38
C VAL A 57 -1.10 6.72 -9.33
N LEU A 58 0.09 6.91 -8.76
CA LEU A 58 0.58 6.08 -7.67
C LEU A 58 0.12 6.69 -6.33
N LEU A 59 -0.47 5.85 -5.47
CA LEU A 59 -0.99 6.26 -4.18
C LEU A 59 0.15 6.34 -3.14
N ALA A 60 1.07 7.27 -3.38
CA ALA A 60 2.33 7.40 -2.67
C ALA A 60 2.92 8.83 -2.77
N PRO A 61 3.81 9.22 -1.85
CA PRO A 61 4.26 8.48 -0.67
C PRO A 61 3.33 8.67 0.54
N THR A 62 3.50 7.83 1.57
CA THR A 62 2.87 8.03 2.88
C THR A 62 3.83 8.82 3.78
N VAL A 63 3.32 9.87 4.45
CA VAL A 63 4.12 10.84 5.24
C VAL A 63 3.50 11.16 6.60
N ASN A 64 2.66 10.26 7.13
CA ASN A 64 2.15 10.39 8.50
C ASN A 64 3.28 10.31 9.53
N THR A 65 3.05 10.79 10.75
CA THR A 65 4.11 10.93 11.76
C THR A 65 4.05 9.77 12.75
N GLN A 66 5.16 9.08 12.98
CA GLN A 66 5.26 8.03 14.00
C GLN A 66 5.29 8.60 15.42
N ARG A 67 4.20 9.25 15.86
CA ARG A 67 4.06 9.76 17.24
C ARG A 67 4.11 8.67 18.31
N SER A 68 3.88 7.42 17.92
CA SER A 68 3.89 6.23 18.75
C SER A 68 4.58 5.10 17.98
N PRO A 69 5.45 4.31 18.64
CA PRO A 69 6.11 3.17 18.00
C PRO A 69 5.14 2.02 17.70
N LEU A 70 3.89 2.09 18.16
CA LEU A 70 2.88 1.04 18.01
C LEU A 70 1.95 1.24 16.79
N GLY A 71 2.16 2.31 16.01
CA GLY A 71 1.36 2.58 14.82
C GLY A 71 1.47 1.44 13.80
N GLY A 72 0.35 0.82 13.43
CA GLY A 72 0.33 -0.33 12.51
C GLY A 72 0.90 -0.05 11.12
N ARG A 73 0.89 1.22 10.69
CA ARG A 73 1.50 1.72 9.44
C ARG A 73 2.75 2.57 9.69
N GLY A 74 3.35 2.48 10.87
CA GLY A 74 4.58 3.20 11.20
C GLY A 74 5.71 2.90 10.20
N PHE A 75 5.81 1.67 9.71
CA PHE A 75 6.80 1.27 8.69
C PHE A 75 6.64 2.02 7.35
N GLU A 76 5.44 2.54 7.07
CA GLU A 76 5.00 3.02 5.76
C GLU A 76 5.28 4.52 5.54
N SER A 77 5.64 5.27 6.60
CA SER A 77 6.08 6.68 6.49
C SER A 77 7.57 6.83 6.77
N PHE A 78 8.19 7.95 6.45
CA PHE A 78 9.66 8.07 6.48
C PHE A 78 10.25 8.32 7.87
N SER A 79 9.66 9.23 8.67
CA SER A 79 10.26 9.65 9.94
C SER A 79 9.28 10.35 10.89
N GLU A 80 9.58 10.27 12.19
CA GLU A 80 8.95 11.10 13.22
C GLU A 80 9.36 12.57 13.15
N ASP A 81 10.51 12.88 12.54
CA ASP A 81 10.95 14.25 12.31
C ASP A 81 10.24 14.83 11.07
N PRO A 82 9.49 15.94 11.21
CA PRO A 82 8.70 16.50 10.11
C PRO A 82 9.56 17.00 8.95
N HIS A 83 10.79 17.47 9.22
CA HIS A 83 11.67 17.98 8.18
C HIS A 83 12.19 16.86 7.30
N LEU A 84 12.79 15.82 7.90
CA LEU A 84 13.26 14.64 7.19
C LEU A 84 12.11 13.98 6.41
N ASN A 85 10.96 13.80 7.04
CA ASN A 85 9.80 13.15 6.42
C ASN A 85 9.33 13.91 5.17
N GLY A 86 9.19 15.25 5.27
CA GLY A 86 8.83 16.08 4.12
C GLY A 86 9.90 16.18 3.03
N THR A 87 11.19 16.25 3.41
CA THR A 87 12.31 16.36 2.46
C THR A 87 12.48 15.09 1.62
N VAL A 88 12.42 13.92 2.26
CA VAL A 88 12.49 12.63 1.55
C VAL A 88 11.27 12.45 0.63
N ALA A 89 10.09 12.83 1.12
CA ALA A 89 8.86 12.78 0.32
C ALA A 89 8.94 13.68 -0.93
N ALA A 90 9.46 14.91 -0.81
CA ALA A 90 9.64 15.81 -1.95
C ALA A 90 10.53 15.20 -3.03
N ALA A 91 11.68 14.63 -2.64
CA ALA A 91 12.60 13.99 -3.56
C ALA A 91 11.98 12.77 -4.26
N TYR A 92 11.29 11.92 -3.50
CA TYR A 92 10.53 10.79 -4.02
C TYR A 92 9.49 11.23 -5.06
N ILE A 93 8.68 12.25 -4.74
CA ILE A 93 7.62 12.77 -5.61
C ILE A 93 8.23 13.33 -6.91
N ASN A 94 9.31 14.10 -6.81
CA ASN A 94 10.00 14.65 -7.98
C ASN A 94 10.50 13.53 -8.92
N GLY A 95 11.07 12.46 -8.37
CA GLY A 95 11.49 11.30 -9.15
C GLY A 95 10.32 10.60 -9.86
N LEU A 96 9.24 10.33 -9.12
CA LEU A 96 8.03 9.70 -9.67
C LEU A 96 7.38 10.53 -10.79
N GLN A 97 7.16 11.82 -10.54
CA GLN A 97 6.49 12.71 -11.51
C GLN A 97 7.35 12.98 -12.75
N SER A 98 8.69 12.86 -12.65
CA SER A 98 9.58 12.95 -13.82
C SER A 98 9.31 11.86 -14.87
N LYS A 99 8.67 10.75 -14.49
CA LYS A 99 8.25 9.65 -15.38
C LYS A 99 6.83 9.81 -15.93
N GLY A 100 6.19 10.95 -15.66
CA GLY A 100 4.82 11.26 -16.08
C GLY A 100 3.74 10.59 -15.24
N VAL A 101 4.08 10.08 -14.05
CA VAL A 101 3.15 9.41 -13.13
C VAL A 101 2.79 10.35 -12.00
N ALA A 102 1.50 10.54 -11.73
CA ALA A 102 1.05 11.40 -10.64
C ALA A 102 1.37 10.78 -9.28
N ALA A 103 1.98 11.58 -8.40
CA ALA A 103 2.11 11.23 -6.99
C ALA A 103 0.82 11.57 -6.24
N THR A 104 0.48 10.76 -5.23
CA THR A 104 -0.60 11.04 -4.27
C THR A 104 -0.05 11.01 -2.85
N ILE A 105 0.35 12.17 -2.33
CA ILE A 105 0.87 12.26 -0.95
C ILE A 105 -0.25 11.95 0.06
N LYS A 106 0.02 11.09 1.05
CA LYS A 106 -1.01 10.58 1.96
C LYS A 106 -0.54 10.34 3.40
N HIS A 107 -1.40 10.25 4.40
CA HIS A 107 -2.83 10.60 4.41
C HIS A 107 -2.97 11.91 5.16
N TYR A 108 -3.47 12.94 4.50
CA TYR A 108 -3.62 14.27 5.03
C TYR A 108 -4.85 14.34 5.93
N VAL A 109 -4.75 14.46 7.26
CA VAL A 109 -3.55 14.51 8.09
C VAL A 109 -3.76 13.79 9.43
N ALA A 110 -2.66 13.47 10.13
CA ALA A 110 -2.62 12.85 11.44
C ALA A 110 -3.34 11.49 11.57
N ASN A 111 -3.29 10.70 10.49
CA ASN A 111 -3.65 9.29 10.47
C ASN A 111 -2.52 8.42 11.05
N ASP A 112 -2.16 8.67 12.31
CA ASP A 112 -0.92 8.15 12.90
C ASP A 112 -1.13 6.81 13.66
N GLN A 113 -2.35 6.28 13.63
CA GLN A 113 -2.70 4.99 14.23
C GLN A 113 -3.89 4.32 13.53
N GLU A 114 -3.88 2.98 13.52
CA GLU A 114 -4.92 2.20 12.84
C GLU A 114 -6.18 1.98 13.69
N PHE A 115 -6.07 2.09 15.02
CA PHE A 115 -7.17 1.83 15.93
C PHE A 115 -8.33 2.80 15.68
N GLN A 116 -9.47 2.25 15.26
CA GLN A 116 -10.69 3.01 14.94
C GLN A 116 -10.46 4.16 13.94
N ARG A 117 -9.53 4.02 13.00
CA ARG A 117 -9.13 5.10 12.08
C ARG A 117 -10.29 5.79 11.33
N PHE A 118 -11.41 5.10 11.09
CA PHE A 118 -12.61 5.66 10.45
C PHE A 118 -13.44 6.60 11.34
N SER A 119 -13.27 6.54 12.66
CA SER A 119 -14.14 7.24 13.61
C SER A 119 -13.39 7.98 14.72
N ILE A 120 -12.13 7.66 14.98
CA ILE A 120 -11.36 8.34 16.02
C ILE A 120 -11.14 9.82 15.65
N SER A 121 -11.10 10.66 16.67
CA SER A 121 -10.66 12.05 16.55
C SER A 121 -9.29 12.22 17.18
N SER A 122 -8.35 12.73 16.41
CA SER A 122 -7.05 13.18 16.90
C SER A 122 -7.22 14.59 17.48
N GLU A 123 -7.21 14.67 18.81
CA GLU A 123 -7.28 15.93 19.54
C GLU A 123 -5.88 16.55 19.64
N VAL A 124 -5.64 17.60 18.88
CA VAL A 124 -4.31 18.18 18.67
C VAL A 124 -4.37 19.70 18.66
N SER A 125 -3.46 20.34 19.41
CA SER A 125 -3.31 21.80 19.38
C SER A 125 -2.87 22.28 18.02
N GLU A 126 -3.27 23.50 17.63
CA GLU A 126 -2.88 24.07 16.33
C GLU A 126 -1.36 24.14 16.16
N ARG A 127 -0.61 24.42 17.23
CA ARG A 127 0.86 24.43 17.20
C ARG A 127 1.43 23.07 16.79
N ALA A 128 1.02 22.00 17.47
CA ALA A 128 1.49 20.66 17.15
C ALA A 128 1.00 20.22 15.76
N LEU A 129 -0.24 20.53 15.40
CA LEU A 129 -0.81 20.27 14.08
C LEU A 129 0.06 20.89 12.98
N ARG A 130 0.46 22.15 13.14
CA ARG A 130 1.27 22.90 12.17
C ARG A 130 2.74 22.50 12.13
N GLU A 131 3.37 22.35 13.29
CA GLU A 131 4.82 22.10 13.40
C GLU A 131 5.20 20.64 13.14
N ILE A 132 4.31 19.68 13.42
CA ILE A 132 4.60 18.25 13.34
C ILE A 132 3.84 17.56 12.19
N TYR A 133 2.51 17.61 12.21
CA TYR A 133 1.70 16.72 11.35
C TYR A 133 1.47 17.28 9.95
N LEU A 134 1.21 18.58 9.84
CA LEU A 134 1.05 19.29 8.57
C LEU A 134 2.40 19.61 7.92
N LYS A 135 3.46 19.76 8.71
CA LYS A 135 4.78 20.18 8.24
C LYS A 135 5.39 19.30 7.14
N PRO A 136 5.36 17.95 7.20
CA PRO A 136 5.88 17.13 6.11
C PRO A 136 5.12 17.34 4.80
N PHE A 137 3.80 17.50 4.85
CA PHE A 137 3.00 17.85 3.66
C PHE A 137 3.37 19.23 3.12
N GLN A 138 3.52 20.24 3.99
CA GLN A 138 3.90 21.58 3.59
C GLN A 138 5.26 21.60 2.87
N ILE A 139 6.24 20.88 3.41
CA ILE A 139 7.58 20.76 2.81
C ILE A 139 7.50 20.04 1.47
N ALA A 140 6.83 18.90 1.41
CA ALA A 140 6.68 18.12 0.19
C ALA A 140 5.95 18.90 -0.91
N ILE A 141 4.80 19.51 -0.59
CA ILE A 141 4.03 20.32 -1.55
C ILE A 141 4.90 21.45 -2.10
N LYS A 142 5.58 22.21 -1.23
CA LYS A 142 6.45 23.31 -1.67
C LYS A 142 7.65 22.83 -2.51
N GLY A 143 8.16 21.65 -2.24
CA GLY A 143 9.38 21.12 -2.87
C GLY A 143 9.15 20.30 -4.14
N SER A 144 7.92 19.85 -4.39
CA SER A 144 7.66 18.89 -5.47
C SER A 144 6.29 18.96 -6.14
N ASP A 145 5.37 19.83 -5.70
CA ASP A 145 4.03 20.02 -6.28
C ASP A 145 3.34 18.68 -6.68
N PRO A 146 2.98 17.81 -5.71
CA PRO A 146 2.32 16.55 -6.02
C PRO A 146 1.01 16.81 -6.76
N TRP A 147 0.73 16.04 -7.81
CA TRP A 147 -0.47 16.23 -8.62
C TRP A 147 -1.75 15.74 -7.94
N ALA A 148 -1.63 14.91 -6.91
CA ALA A 148 -2.73 14.50 -6.06
C ALA A 148 -2.35 14.40 -4.57
N LEU A 149 -3.37 14.42 -3.72
CA LEU A 149 -3.29 14.28 -2.27
C LEU A 149 -4.48 13.45 -1.79
N MET A 150 -4.25 12.58 -0.81
CA MET A 150 -5.29 11.74 -0.22
C MET A 150 -5.62 12.20 1.20
N SER A 151 -6.90 12.49 1.47
CA SER A 151 -7.38 12.83 2.80
C SER A 151 -7.41 11.60 3.72
N ALA A 152 -7.13 11.80 4.99
CA ALA A 152 -7.14 10.78 6.02
C ALA A 152 -8.57 10.31 6.39
N TYR A 153 -8.63 9.11 6.98
CA TYR A 153 -9.86 8.54 7.53
C TYR A 153 -10.35 9.24 8.80
N ASN A 154 -9.43 9.69 9.65
CA ASN A 154 -9.76 10.14 11.00
C ASN A 154 -10.37 11.54 11.02
N ARG A 155 -10.76 11.95 12.22
CA ARG A 155 -11.15 13.32 12.53
C ARG A 155 -10.00 14.10 13.15
N ILE A 156 -10.03 15.42 13.03
CA ILE A 156 -9.16 16.37 13.73
C ILE A 156 -10.05 17.27 14.57
N ASN A 157 -9.87 17.26 15.89
CA ASN A 157 -10.64 18.10 16.82
C ASN A 157 -12.17 18.04 16.57
N GLY A 158 -12.69 16.84 16.27
CA GLY A 158 -14.11 16.54 16.15
C GLY A 158 -14.68 16.38 14.74
N LEU A 159 -14.00 16.83 13.68
CA LEU A 159 -14.49 16.80 12.29
C LEU A 159 -13.64 15.92 11.37
N HIS A 160 -14.26 15.17 10.47
CA HIS A 160 -13.54 14.30 9.52
C HIS A 160 -12.70 15.13 8.55
N VAL A 161 -11.47 14.70 8.28
CA VAL A 161 -10.57 15.49 7.42
C VAL A 161 -11.12 15.65 6.01
N SER A 162 -11.83 14.64 5.50
CA SER A 162 -12.45 14.68 4.17
C SER A 162 -13.62 15.67 4.03
N GLU A 163 -14.05 16.31 5.12
CA GLU A 163 -15.05 17.38 5.15
C GLU A 163 -14.60 18.62 5.95
N ASP A 164 -13.34 18.67 6.38
CA ASP A 164 -12.80 19.81 7.12
C ASP A 164 -12.30 20.89 6.13
N LYS A 165 -13.18 21.85 5.85
CA LYS A 165 -12.89 23.00 5.00
C LYS A 165 -11.66 23.81 5.46
N ARG A 166 -11.43 23.91 6.78
CA ARG A 166 -10.26 24.63 7.30
C ARG A 166 -8.99 23.95 6.80
N LEU A 167 -8.95 22.62 6.80
CA LEU A 167 -7.77 21.85 6.37
C LEU A 167 -7.63 21.77 4.85
N LEU A 168 -8.72 21.45 4.13
CA LEU A 168 -8.70 21.15 2.70
C LEU A 168 -8.75 22.38 1.79
N ASP A 169 -9.29 23.50 2.27
CA ASP A 169 -9.38 24.75 1.52
C ASP A 169 -8.53 25.85 2.16
N ASP A 170 -8.82 26.23 3.41
CA ASP A 170 -8.18 27.41 4.00
C ASP A 170 -6.67 27.23 4.20
N VAL A 171 -6.22 26.09 4.72
CA VAL A 171 -4.78 25.76 4.82
C VAL A 171 -4.22 25.31 3.47
N LEU A 172 -4.77 24.23 2.91
CA LEU A 172 -4.14 23.57 1.77
C LEU A 172 -4.16 24.44 0.51
N ARG A 173 -5.29 25.08 0.17
CA ARG A 173 -5.44 25.86 -1.07
C ARG A 173 -5.07 27.32 -0.88
N LYS A 174 -5.65 28.00 0.12
CA LYS A 174 -5.49 29.45 0.27
C LYS A 174 -4.16 29.84 0.89
N GLU A 175 -3.73 29.13 1.94
CA GLU A 175 -2.47 29.43 2.61
C GLU A 175 -1.27 28.87 1.84
N TRP A 176 -1.33 27.61 1.41
CA TRP A 176 -0.17 26.96 0.75
C TRP A 176 -0.19 27.03 -0.78
N GLY A 177 -1.32 27.40 -1.39
CA GLY A 177 -1.42 27.48 -2.85
C GLY A 177 -1.44 26.13 -3.56
N TYR A 178 -1.79 25.03 -2.88
CA TYR A 178 -1.81 23.70 -3.49
C TYR A 178 -2.77 23.64 -4.68
N LYS A 179 -2.33 23.09 -5.81
CA LYS A 179 -3.11 23.07 -7.06
C LYS A 179 -3.64 21.70 -7.48
N GLY A 180 -3.02 20.61 -7.03
CA GLY A 180 -3.35 19.24 -7.43
C GLY A 180 -4.73 18.76 -6.93
N MET A 181 -5.14 17.55 -7.27
CA MET A 181 -6.43 16.99 -6.87
C MET A 181 -6.42 16.49 -5.41
N VAL A 182 -7.56 16.56 -4.70
CA VAL A 182 -7.76 15.91 -3.39
C VAL A 182 -8.73 14.74 -3.54
N MET A 183 -8.29 13.54 -3.16
CA MET A 183 -9.13 12.33 -3.12
C MET A 183 -9.35 11.85 -1.69
N SER A 184 -10.40 11.06 -1.46
CA SER A 184 -10.56 10.34 -0.20
C SER A 184 -9.61 9.16 -0.10
N ASP A 185 -9.27 8.73 1.12
CA ASP A 185 -8.87 7.34 1.32
C ASP A 185 -10.06 6.39 1.01
N TRP A 186 -9.80 5.09 0.93
CA TRP A 186 -10.76 4.07 0.50
C TRP A 186 -12.01 4.07 1.38
N THR A 187 -13.16 4.50 0.87
CA THR A 187 -14.44 4.72 1.59
C THR A 187 -14.41 5.80 2.66
N GLY A 188 -13.39 6.67 2.67
CA GLY A 188 -13.19 7.75 3.66
C GLY A 188 -14.03 9.00 3.42
N VAL A 189 -15.28 8.85 3.00
CA VAL A 189 -16.24 9.95 2.76
C VAL A 189 -17.43 9.80 3.69
N TYR A 190 -17.79 10.87 4.38
CA TYR A 190 -18.78 10.84 5.47
C TYR A 190 -19.98 11.77 5.25
N SER A 191 -19.94 12.57 4.18
CA SER A 191 -20.97 13.55 3.85
C SER A 191 -21.01 13.83 2.35
N THR A 192 -22.18 14.26 1.87
CA THR A 192 -22.37 14.70 0.48
C THR A 192 -21.97 16.15 0.31
N VAL A 193 -22.65 17.07 1.02
CA VAL A 193 -22.55 18.51 0.76
C VAL A 193 -21.27 19.08 1.36
N GLU A 194 -20.98 18.70 2.60
CA GLU A 194 -19.90 19.22 3.42
C GLU A 194 -18.54 18.83 2.81
N SER A 195 -18.36 17.57 2.39
CA SER A 195 -17.13 17.13 1.72
C SER A 195 -16.88 17.86 0.39
N ILE A 196 -17.91 18.08 -0.43
CA ILE A 196 -17.78 18.84 -1.68
C ILE A 196 -17.37 20.28 -1.39
N LYS A 197 -18.05 20.94 -0.45
CA LYS A 197 -17.75 22.34 -0.08
C LYS A 197 -16.41 22.51 0.63
N ALA A 198 -15.91 21.47 1.28
CA ALA A 198 -14.59 21.46 1.90
C ALA A 198 -13.45 21.38 0.88
N GLY A 199 -13.72 20.90 -0.35
CA GLY A 199 -12.70 20.75 -1.39
C GLY A 199 -12.26 19.30 -1.63
N LEU A 200 -13.06 18.29 -1.24
CA LEU A 200 -12.83 16.90 -1.60
C LEU A 200 -13.30 16.66 -3.05
N ASP A 201 -12.34 16.49 -3.95
CA ASP A 201 -12.59 16.42 -5.39
C ASP A 201 -13.08 15.03 -5.84
N LEU A 202 -12.40 13.96 -5.42
CA LEU A 202 -12.67 12.57 -5.83
C LEU A 202 -12.95 11.63 -4.65
N GLU A 203 -14.05 10.89 -4.72
CA GLU A 203 -14.34 9.77 -3.81
C GLU A 203 -13.68 8.48 -4.33
N MET A 204 -13.00 7.74 -3.46
CA MET A 204 -12.25 6.53 -3.79
C MET A 204 -12.54 5.40 -2.81
N PRO A 205 -12.65 4.15 -3.31
CA PRO A 205 -13.75 3.76 -4.16
C PRO A 205 -15.05 3.76 -3.35
N TYR A 206 -16.17 3.73 -4.04
CA TYR A 206 -17.44 3.48 -3.39
C TYR A 206 -17.66 1.97 -3.14
N VAL A 207 -18.29 1.64 -2.00
CA VAL A 207 -18.81 0.29 -1.69
C VAL A 207 -20.33 0.36 -1.61
N LEU A 208 -21.03 -0.22 -2.59
CA LEU A 208 -22.50 -0.31 -2.68
C LEU A 208 -23.15 -0.96 -1.45
N GLY A 209 -22.45 -1.91 -0.85
CA GLY A 209 -22.90 -2.59 0.35
C GLY A 209 -22.01 -3.77 0.68
N LEU A 210 -22.43 -4.51 1.69
CA LEU A 210 -21.80 -5.77 2.09
C LEU A 210 -22.75 -6.91 1.73
N ILE A 211 -22.32 -7.86 0.88
CA ILE A 211 -23.04 -9.12 0.69
C ILE A 211 -22.54 -10.12 1.72
N LEU A 212 -23.45 -10.76 2.44
CA LEU A 212 -23.11 -11.87 3.32
C LEU A 212 -22.92 -13.14 2.49
N CYS A 213 -21.67 -13.55 2.27
CA CYS A 213 -21.32 -14.85 1.70
C CYS A 213 -20.67 -15.70 2.79
N SER A 214 -21.31 -16.83 3.13
CA SER A 214 -20.76 -17.82 4.06
C SER A 214 -20.31 -17.22 5.41
N GLY A 215 -21.13 -16.34 5.99
CA GLY A 215 -20.86 -15.70 7.28
C GLY A 215 -19.85 -14.54 7.24
N ARG A 216 -19.36 -14.15 6.04
CA ARG A 216 -18.47 -13.01 5.84
C ARG A 216 -19.15 -11.94 4.99
N PHE A 217 -18.98 -10.70 5.40
CA PHE A 217 -19.41 -9.53 4.64
C PHE A 217 -18.37 -9.19 3.58
N LEU A 218 -18.75 -9.33 2.30
CA LEU A 218 -17.94 -8.97 1.14
C LEU A 218 -18.39 -7.62 0.57
N PRO A 219 -17.48 -6.65 0.35
CA PRO A 219 -17.82 -5.38 -0.26
C PRO A 219 -18.21 -5.54 -1.74
N VAL A 220 -19.31 -4.89 -2.13
CA VAL A 220 -19.72 -4.74 -3.53
C VAL A 220 -19.26 -3.38 -4.03
N PHE A 221 -18.35 -3.33 -5.01
CA PHE A 221 -17.79 -2.07 -5.53
C PHE A 221 -18.52 -1.53 -6.78
N SER A 222 -19.64 -2.14 -7.18
CA SER A 222 -20.36 -1.79 -8.41
C SER A 222 -21.65 -1.03 -8.08
N GLY A 223 -21.79 0.20 -8.58
CA GLY A 223 -23.01 1.03 -8.45
C GLY A 223 -22.70 2.51 -8.20
N PRO A 224 -23.70 3.42 -8.33
CA PRO A 224 -23.51 4.83 -8.04
C PRO A 224 -23.29 5.05 -6.54
N SER A 225 -22.33 5.91 -6.19
CA SER A 225 -22.12 6.34 -4.81
C SER A 225 -23.38 6.98 -4.19
N PRO A 226 -23.70 6.75 -2.91
CA PRO A 226 -24.79 7.35 -2.19
C PRO A 226 -24.42 8.78 -1.87
N PHE A 227 -23.12 9.07 -1.68
CA PHE A 227 -22.63 10.41 -1.40
C PHE A 227 -22.50 11.25 -2.67
N ARG A 228 -22.02 10.67 -3.77
CA ARG A 228 -21.71 11.38 -5.02
C ARG A 228 -22.67 11.09 -6.19
N GLY A 229 -23.74 10.34 -5.94
CA GLY A 229 -24.80 10.04 -6.92
C GLY A 229 -26.14 10.69 -6.56
N PRO A 230 -27.22 9.93 -6.24
CA PRO A 230 -28.55 10.49 -6.01
C PRO A 230 -28.62 11.60 -4.95
N ALA A 231 -27.78 11.56 -3.91
CA ALA A 231 -27.75 12.61 -2.88
C ALA A 231 -27.31 13.97 -3.42
N ILE A 232 -26.45 14.03 -4.45
CA ILE A 232 -26.09 15.29 -5.10
C ILE A 232 -27.31 15.91 -5.78
N ALA A 233 -28.07 15.11 -6.53
CA ALA A 233 -29.27 15.61 -7.22
C ALA A 233 -30.28 16.20 -6.23
N ARG A 234 -30.49 15.55 -5.07
CA ARG A 234 -31.34 16.09 -4.01
C ARG A 234 -30.76 17.36 -3.38
N SER A 235 -29.45 17.43 -3.20
CA SER A 235 -28.77 18.60 -2.61
C SER A 235 -28.78 19.82 -3.53
N LEU A 236 -28.70 19.62 -4.85
CA LEU A 236 -28.90 20.67 -5.85
C LEU A 236 -30.35 21.19 -5.82
N ALA A 237 -31.33 20.28 -5.81
CA ALA A 237 -32.75 20.65 -5.75
C ALA A 237 -33.14 21.37 -4.44
N ALA A 238 -32.42 21.11 -3.36
CA ALA A 238 -32.58 21.78 -2.07
C ALA A 238 -31.68 23.01 -1.90
N GLU A 239 -30.95 23.42 -2.94
CA GLU A 239 -30.00 24.55 -2.93
C GLU A 239 -28.93 24.47 -1.82
N LYS A 240 -28.61 23.24 -1.38
CA LYS A 240 -27.52 22.97 -0.45
C LYS A 240 -26.17 22.89 -1.17
N LEU A 241 -26.20 22.56 -2.46
CA LEU A 241 -25.07 22.62 -3.39
C LEU A 241 -25.47 23.45 -4.61
N PHE A 242 -24.49 24.09 -5.23
CA PHE A 242 -24.62 24.75 -6.52
C PHE A 242 -23.78 24.04 -7.57
N VAL A 243 -24.14 24.18 -8.84
CA VAL A 243 -23.38 23.60 -9.96
C VAL A 243 -21.92 24.07 -9.94
N ALA A 244 -21.68 25.34 -9.57
CA ALA A 244 -20.33 25.87 -9.41
C ALA A 244 -19.48 25.11 -8.37
N ASP A 245 -20.09 24.63 -7.28
CA ASP A 245 -19.40 23.82 -6.26
C ASP A 245 -18.89 22.51 -6.88
N LEU A 246 -19.67 21.92 -7.79
CA LEU A 246 -19.32 20.68 -8.51
C LEU A 246 -18.29 20.93 -9.61
N ASP A 247 -18.47 21.99 -10.41
CA ASP A 247 -17.57 22.35 -11.51
C ASP A 247 -16.14 22.54 -11.01
N GLU A 248 -15.97 23.11 -9.83
CA GLU A 248 -14.65 23.28 -9.22
C GLU A 248 -13.99 21.95 -8.85
N ARG A 249 -14.75 20.97 -8.33
CA ARG A 249 -14.24 19.62 -8.05
C ARG A 249 -13.89 18.87 -9.34
N VAL A 250 -14.79 18.95 -10.33
CA VAL A 250 -14.61 18.31 -11.64
C VAL A 250 -13.38 18.87 -12.34
N ARG A 251 -13.15 20.19 -12.26
CA ARG A 251 -11.95 20.83 -12.83
C ARG A 251 -10.66 20.19 -12.29
N LYS A 252 -10.57 19.89 -11.00
CA LYS A 252 -9.39 19.22 -10.40
C LYS A 252 -9.19 17.80 -10.92
N ILE A 253 -10.27 17.07 -11.17
CA ILE A 253 -10.21 15.74 -11.81
C ILE A 253 -9.73 15.85 -13.26
N LEU A 254 -10.21 16.86 -14.01
CA LEU A 254 -9.80 17.10 -15.39
C LEU A 254 -8.34 17.55 -15.49
N GLU A 255 -7.87 18.41 -14.59
CA GLU A 255 -6.44 18.80 -14.50
C GLU A 255 -5.54 17.57 -14.25
N LEU A 256 -5.95 16.65 -13.38
CA LEU A 256 -5.21 15.38 -13.21
C LEU A 256 -5.27 14.49 -14.46
N LEU A 257 -6.41 14.48 -15.16
CA LEU A 257 -6.57 13.77 -16.42
C LEU A 257 -5.63 14.30 -17.51
N GLU A 258 -5.37 15.61 -17.55
CA GLU A 258 -4.40 16.20 -18.48
C GLU A 258 -2.99 15.64 -18.24
N HIS A 259 -2.56 15.49 -16.98
CA HIS A 259 -1.29 14.82 -16.66
C HIS A 259 -1.28 13.36 -17.13
N ALA A 260 -2.37 12.64 -16.89
CA ALA A 260 -2.51 11.26 -17.33
C ALA A 260 -2.46 11.12 -18.87
N LEU A 261 -3.10 12.03 -19.61
CA LEU A 261 -3.03 12.07 -21.07
C LEU A 261 -1.61 12.39 -21.57
N ALA A 262 -0.95 13.37 -20.96
CA ALA A 262 0.41 13.77 -21.31
C ALA A 262 1.47 12.69 -21.00
N SER A 263 1.18 11.78 -20.08
CA SER A 263 2.10 10.70 -19.68
C SER A 263 2.43 9.69 -20.80
N GLY A 264 1.54 9.58 -21.81
CA GLY A 264 1.61 8.55 -22.85
C GLY A 264 1.38 7.13 -22.34
N ILE A 265 0.95 6.95 -21.08
CA ILE A 265 0.57 5.65 -20.54
C ILE A 265 -0.79 5.27 -21.14
N PRO A 266 -0.95 4.05 -21.69
CA PRO A 266 -2.22 3.64 -22.26
C PRO A 266 -3.29 3.48 -21.18
N PHE A 267 -4.45 4.09 -21.41
CA PHE A 267 -5.65 3.83 -20.61
C PHE A 267 -6.06 2.37 -20.77
N ASP A 268 -6.41 1.73 -19.65
CA ASP A 268 -6.75 0.30 -19.59
C ASP A 268 -5.67 -0.63 -20.18
N GLY A 269 -4.42 -0.18 -20.20
CA GLY A 269 -3.28 -0.97 -20.66
C GLY A 269 -3.04 -2.25 -19.84
N PRO A 270 -2.28 -3.20 -20.37
CA PRO A 270 -1.92 -4.42 -19.63
C PRO A 270 -1.10 -4.08 -18.38
N GLU A 271 -1.07 -5.03 -17.44
CA GLU A 271 -0.11 -5.00 -16.34
C GLU A 271 1.03 -5.96 -16.66
N GLU A 272 2.25 -5.43 -16.70
CA GLU A 272 3.45 -6.20 -16.95
C GLU A 272 4.33 -6.24 -15.70
N SER A 273 5.27 -7.19 -15.67
CA SER A 273 6.29 -7.28 -14.63
C SER A 273 7.57 -6.65 -15.17
N LEU A 274 8.15 -5.71 -14.44
CA LEU A 274 9.44 -5.09 -14.79
C LEU A 274 10.54 -5.70 -13.93
N ASP A 275 11.38 -6.55 -14.53
CA ASP A 275 12.48 -7.22 -13.83
C ASP A 275 13.78 -7.11 -14.63
N THR A 276 14.50 -6.01 -14.42
CA THR A 276 15.76 -5.72 -15.12
C THR A 276 16.96 -5.65 -14.15
N PRO A 277 18.20 -5.89 -14.63
CA PRO A 277 19.40 -5.75 -13.80
C PRO A 277 19.53 -4.37 -13.14
N GLU A 278 19.11 -3.31 -13.82
CA GLU A 278 19.13 -1.93 -13.32
C GLU A 278 18.17 -1.76 -12.14
N MET A 279 16.92 -2.21 -12.30
CA MET A 279 15.91 -2.19 -11.23
C MET A 279 16.38 -2.98 -10.00
N ARG A 280 16.93 -4.18 -10.22
CA ARG A 280 17.52 -5.00 -9.15
C ARG A 280 18.67 -4.29 -8.45
N GLY A 281 19.49 -3.54 -9.19
CA GLY A 281 20.58 -2.73 -8.66
C GLY A 281 20.10 -1.62 -7.74
N ILE A 282 19.04 -0.89 -8.14
CA ILE A 282 18.44 0.17 -7.31
C ILE A 282 17.80 -0.44 -6.06
N LEU A 283 17.04 -1.53 -6.18
CA LEU A 283 16.45 -2.25 -5.05
C LEU A 283 17.51 -2.67 -4.03
N ARG A 284 18.62 -3.25 -4.49
CA ARG A 284 19.73 -3.67 -3.63
C ARG A 284 20.42 -2.50 -2.95
N THR A 285 20.66 -1.41 -3.68
CA THR A 285 21.30 -0.19 -3.14
C THR A 285 20.41 0.45 -2.09
N ALA A 286 19.13 0.65 -2.41
CA ALA A 286 18.15 1.20 -1.46
C ALA A 286 18.06 0.35 -0.20
N ALA A 287 18.04 -0.98 -0.32
CA ALA A 287 18.02 -1.88 0.83
C ALA A 287 19.31 -1.82 1.65
N ALA A 288 20.48 -1.76 1.00
CA ALA A 288 21.77 -1.69 1.70
C ALA A 288 21.94 -0.37 2.46
N ASP A 289 21.60 0.76 1.84
CA ASP A 289 21.76 2.09 2.42
C ASP A 289 20.69 2.40 3.47
N SER A 290 19.59 1.62 3.50
CA SER A 290 18.57 1.68 4.55
C SER A 290 18.96 0.95 5.84
N ILE A 291 20.03 0.15 5.85
CA ILE A 291 20.44 -0.62 7.03
C ILE A 291 21.21 0.27 8.00
N VAL A 292 20.75 0.33 9.25
CA VAL A 292 21.40 1.08 10.34
C VAL A 292 22.21 0.15 11.23
N LEU A 293 23.53 0.37 11.30
CA LEU A 293 24.40 -0.33 12.26
C LEU A 293 24.25 0.27 13.66
N LEU A 294 23.42 -0.34 14.50
CA LEU A 294 23.16 0.17 15.86
C LEU A 294 24.28 -0.12 16.85
N LYS A 295 24.98 -1.24 16.70
CA LYS A 295 26.00 -1.71 17.64
C LYS A 295 27.04 -2.56 16.95
N ASN A 296 28.32 -2.30 17.24
CA ASN A 296 29.45 -3.07 16.72
C ASN A 296 30.59 -3.17 17.75
N ASP A 297 30.39 -3.98 18.78
CA ASP A 297 31.41 -4.18 19.82
C ASP A 297 32.58 -5.02 19.30
N LYS A 298 33.79 -4.70 19.76
CA LYS A 298 35.01 -5.48 19.48
C LYS A 298 35.27 -5.72 17.98
N SER A 299 34.83 -4.81 17.13
CA SER A 299 34.98 -4.89 15.67
C SER A 299 34.45 -6.22 15.11
N LEU A 300 33.31 -6.70 15.63
CA LEU A 300 32.67 -7.92 15.16
C LEU A 300 32.32 -7.87 13.67
N LEU A 301 31.87 -6.70 13.20
CA LEU A 301 31.61 -6.41 11.80
C LEU A 301 32.69 -5.48 11.21
N PRO A 302 33.06 -5.64 9.93
CA PRO A 302 32.52 -6.61 8.97
C PRO A 302 32.99 -8.05 9.21
N LEU A 303 32.19 -9.04 8.80
CA LEU A 303 32.64 -10.43 8.79
C LEU A 303 33.72 -10.60 7.71
N THR A 304 34.96 -10.87 8.14
CA THR A 304 36.11 -11.06 7.24
C THR A 304 36.40 -12.54 6.99
N GLY A 305 37.31 -12.86 6.05
CA GLY A 305 37.70 -14.23 5.67
C GLY A 305 38.35 -15.09 6.77
N GLN A 306 38.50 -14.54 7.97
CA GLN A 306 38.84 -15.30 9.18
C GLN A 306 37.67 -16.18 9.66
N ALA A 307 36.42 -15.77 9.39
CA ALA A 307 35.25 -16.58 9.70
C ALA A 307 35.19 -17.80 8.78
N LYS A 308 35.51 -18.99 9.30
CA LYS A 308 35.44 -20.26 8.54
C LYS A 308 34.08 -20.93 8.63
N LYS A 309 33.30 -20.62 9.66
CA LYS A 309 31.99 -21.22 9.94
C LYS A 309 31.04 -20.13 10.44
N ILE A 310 29.86 -20.06 9.86
CA ILE A 310 28.82 -19.10 10.17
C ILE A 310 27.56 -19.89 10.52
N ALA A 311 27.05 -19.72 11.74
CA ALA A 311 25.75 -20.27 12.13
C ALA A 311 24.70 -19.17 12.04
N VAL A 312 23.74 -19.33 11.14
CA VAL A 312 22.59 -18.41 10.99
C VAL A 312 21.43 -18.95 11.81
N ILE A 313 20.92 -18.14 12.74
CA ILE A 313 19.87 -18.56 13.68
C ILE A 313 18.73 -17.54 13.63
N GLY A 314 17.50 -18.03 13.48
CA GLY A 314 16.30 -17.22 13.68
C GLY A 314 15.21 -17.46 12.64
N PRO A 315 13.94 -17.15 13.01
CA PRO A 315 12.79 -17.41 12.15
C PRO A 315 12.82 -16.60 10.85
N ASN A 316 13.36 -15.39 10.86
CA ASN A 316 13.41 -14.51 9.67
C ASN A 316 14.61 -14.79 8.75
N ALA A 317 15.43 -15.81 9.04
CA ALA A 317 16.59 -16.10 8.20
C ALA A 317 16.19 -16.71 6.85
N LYS A 318 15.19 -17.60 6.83
CA LYS A 318 14.70 -18.27 5.60
C LYS A 318 13.55 -17.54 4.90
N TYR A 319 12.93 -16.56 5.57
CA TYR A 319 11.79 -15.82 5.02
C TYR A 319 12.19 -14.37 4.80
N ALA A 320 12.12 -13.93 3.54
CA ALA A 320 12.35 -12.53 3.19
C ALA A 320 11.14 -11.68 3.62
N MET A 321 11.31 -10.90 4.68
CA MET A 321 10.30 -9.91 5.10
C MET A 321 10.49 -8.63 4.30
N THR A 322 9.85 -8.55 3.13
CA THR A 322 10.08 -7.46 2.16
C THR A 322 9.32 -6.18 2.43
N SER A 323 8.15 -6.27 3.06
CA SER A 323 7.28 -5.12 3.37
C SER A 323 6.41 -5.40 4.59
N GLY A 324 5.82 -4.35 5.15
CA GLY A 324 4.73 -4.50 6.12
C GLY A 324 3.43 -5.00 5.46
N GLY A 325 2.36 -5.06 6.25
CA GLY A 325 1.05 -5.52 5.78
C GLY A 325 0.20 -4.44 5.09
N GLY A 326 -1.03 -4.79 4.74
CA GLY A 326 -2.03 -3.83 4.23
C GLY A 326 -1.81 -3.42 2.78
N SER A 327 -2.19 -2.18 2.44
CA SER A 327 -2.18 -1.68 1.06
C SER A 327 -0.78 -1.52 0.47
N ALA A 328 0.27 -1.36 1.29
CA ALA A 328 1.65 -1.34 0.82
C ALA A 328 2.19 -2.73 0.41
N ARG A 329 1.48 -3.82 0.73
CA ARG A 329 1.89 -5.17 0.35
C ARG A 329 1.65 -5.41 -1.14
N LEU A 330 2.60 -6.05 -1.80
CA LEU A 330 2.50 -6.51 -3.18
C LEU A 330 3.18 -7.87 -3.38
N LEU A 331 2.92 -8.50 -4.52
CA LEU A 331 3.62 -9.71 -4.93
C LEU A 331 4.95 -9.34 -5.58
N SER A 332 6.07 -9.74 -4.98
CA SER A 332 7.40 -9.43 -5.51
C SER A 332 7.77 -10.34 -6.68
N THR A 333 8.51 -9.82 -7.67
CA THR A 333 9.06 -10.60 -8.79
C THR A 333 9.90 -11.79 -8.31
N TYR A 334 10.78 -11.55 -7.35
CA TYR A 334 11.46 -12.55 -6.56
C TYR A 334 11.85 -11.95 -5.21
N THR A 335 12.37 -12.77 -4.30
CA THR A 335 12.92 -12.31 -3.02
C THR A 335 14.22 -13.05 -2.73
N VAL A 336 15.09 -12.43 -1.93
CA VAL A 336 16.31 -13.06 -1.39
C VAL A 336 16.21 -13.01 0.12
N SER A 337 16.15 -14.17 0.76
CA SER A 337 16.15 -14.27 2.22
C SER A 337 17.54 -13.94 2.80
N PRO A 338 17.61 -13.50 4.07
CA PRO A 338 18.90 -13.26 4.73
C PRO A 338 19.83 -14.48 4.68
N LEU A 339 19.31 -15.70 4.83
CA LEU A 339 20.10 -16.92 4.74
C LEU A 339 20.69 -17.12 3.35
N GLU A 340 19.92 -16.88 2.29
CA GLU A 340 20.43 -16.99 0.91
C GLU A 340 21.52 -15.96 0.64
N GLY A 341 21.30 -14.70 1.04
CA GLY A 341 22.28 -13.63 0.91
C GLY A 341 23.58 -13.90 1.67
N ILE A 342 23.48 -14.33 2.93
CA ILE A 342 24.64 -14.71 3.76
C ILE A 342 25.35 -15.92 3.16
N THR A 343 24.61 -16.93 2.68
CA THR A 343 25.21 -18.13 2.08
C THR A 343 25.98 -17.80 0.81
N ALA A 344 25.44 -16.92 -0.04
CA ALA A 344 26.11 -16.45 -1.24
C ALA A 344 27.42 -15.71 -0.89
N ALA A 345 27.37 -14.74 0.03
CA ALA A 345 28.55 -13.99 0.47
C ALA A 345 29.59 -14.87 1.20
N ALA A 346 29.14 -15.82 2.02
CA ALA A 346 30.01 -16.76 2.72
C ALA A 346 30.81 -17.65 1.75
N LYS A 347 30.19 -18.05 0.63
CA LYS A 347 30.86 -18.81 -0.43
C LYS A 347 32.03 -18.05 -1.03
N GLU A 348 31.91 -16.73 -1.21
CA GLU A 348 32.98 -15.88 -1.76
C GLU A 348 34.23 -15.84 -0.85
N ILE A 349 34.05 -15.97 0.46
CA ILE A 349 35.16 -16.00 1.44
C ILE A 349 35.56 -17.42 1.89
N GLY A 350 34.98 -18.46 1.29
CA GLY A 350 35.25 -19.86 1.63
C GLY A 350 34.75 -20.30 3.01
N ALA A 351 33.69 -19.67 3.53
CA ALA A 351 33.07 -20.00 4.81
C ALA A 351 31.92 -21.01 4.64
N GLN A 352 31.76 -21.90 5.63
CA GLN A 352 30.62 -22.83 5.68
C GLN A 352 29.45 -22.21 6.46
N VAL A 353 28.23 -22.33 5.93
CA VAL A 353 27.02 -21.84 6.59
C VAL A 353 26.19 -23.01 7.12
N SER A 354 25.80 -22.93 8.39
CA SER A 354 24.78 -23.79 9.00
C SER A 354 23.58 -22.94 9.42
N TYR A 355 22.40 -23.58 9.47
CA TYR A 355 21.15 -22.89 9.84
C TYR A 355 20.35 -23.70 10.86
N THR A 356 19.75 -23.00 11.80
CA THR A 356 18.64 -23.52 12.61
C THR A 356 17.61 -22.41 12.86
N ILE A 357 16.34 -22.77 12.97
CA ILE A 357 15.25 -21.81 13.19
C ILE A 357 15.36 -21.12 14.56
N GLY A 358 15.84 -21.83 15.58
CA GLY A 358 15.82 -21.39 16.97
C GLY A 358 14.38 -21.35 17.51
N ALA A 359 13.67 -20.25 17.26
CA ALA A 359 12.31 -20.02 17.74
C ALA A 359 11.35 -19.64 16.58
N ILE A 360 10.06 -19.90 16.79
CA ILE A 360 9.00 -19.54 15.84
C ILE A 360 8.37 -18.21 16.26
N SER A 361 8.12 -17.32 15.29
CA SER A 361 7.57 -15.98 15.55
C SER A 361 6.41 -15.58 14.62
N HIS A 362 5.80 -16.54 13.93
CA HIS A 362 4.70 -16.22 13.03
C HIS A 362 3.43 -15.87 13.81
N LYS A 363 2.71 -14.84 13.36
CA LYS A 363 1.39 -14.48 13.92
C LYS A 363 0.30 -15.45 13.46
N TYR A 364 0.40 -15.90 12.21
CA TYR A 364 -0.48 -16.85 11.56
C TYR A 364 0.33 -18.06 11.10
N LEU A 365 -0.33 -19.19 10.88
CA LEU A 365 0.36 -20.38 10.37
C LEU A 365 1.09 -20.08 9.05
N PRO A 366 2.26 -20.69 8.79
CA PRO A 366 3.00 -20.49 7.55
C PRO A 366 2.18 -20.87 6.31
N LEU A 367 2.53 -20.24 5.20
CA LEU A 367 1.99 -20.59 3.88
C LEU A 367 2.35 -22.03 3.50
N LEU A 368 1.47 -22.66 2.73
CA LEU A 368 1.61 -24.05 2.28
C LEU A 368 2.50 -24.18 1.02
N ASP A 369 3.15 -23.11 0.57
CA ASP A 369 3.96 -23.04 -0.66
C ASP A 369 4.95 -24.21 -0.81
N GLN A 370 5.54 -24.65 0.30
CA GLN A 370 6.51 -25.73 0.31
C GLN A 370 5.87 -27.12 0.11
N HIS A 371 4.58 -27.25 0.40
CA HIS A 371 3.84 -28.51 0.47
C HIS A 371 2.85 -28.72 -0.68
N VAL A 372 2.52 -27.67 -1.42
CA VAL A 372 1.54 -27.72 -2.50
C VAL A 372 2.19 -27.52 -3.87
N ARG A 373 1.66 -28.23 -4.86
CA ARG A 373 2.02 -28.08 -6.27
C ARG A 373 0.76 -28.04 -7.10
N GLN A 374 0.82 -27.29 -8.19
CA GLN A 374 -0.18 -27.33 -9.24
C GLN A 374 -0.20 -28.71 -9.90
N PRO A 375 -1.28 -29.09 -10.61
CA PRO A 375 -1.37 -30.35 -11.35
C PRO A 375 -0.23 -30.58 -12.36
N ASN A 376 0.36 -29.50 -12.88
CA ASN A 376 1.52 -29.54 -13.78
C ASN A 376 2.88 -29.69 -13.06
N GLY A 377 2.89 -29.84 -11.73
CA GLY A 377 4.09 -29.99 -10.90
C GLY A 377 4.77 -28.69 -10.48
N GLN A 378 4.31 -27.51 -10.94
CA GLN A 378 4.88 -26.22 -10.57
C GLN A 378 4.47 -25.79 -9.15
N PRO A 379 5.28 -24.95 -8.46
CA PRO A 379 4.91 -24.38 -7.17
C PRO A 379 3.57 -23.62 -7.20
N GLY A 380 2.84 -23.68 -6.10
CA GLY A 380 1.55 -23.00 -5.91
C GLY A 380 0.35 -23.91 -6.08
N VAL A 381 -0.82 -23.31 -6.35
CA VAL A 381 -2.11 -24.02 -6.44
C VAL A 381 -2.91 -23.57 -7.66
N ALA A 382 -3.71 -24.50 -8.19
CA ALA A 382 -4.81 -24.18 -9.10
C ALA A 382 -6.02 -23.74 -8.27
N ILE A 383 -6.63 -22.62 -8.63
CA ILE A 383 -7.82 -22.07 -7.98
C ILE A 383 -8.92 -21.98 -9.02
N GLU A 384 -10.05 -22.56 -8.68
CA GLU A 384 -11.22 -22.67 -9.53
C GLU A 384 -12.40 -21.94 -8.88
N PHE A 385 -13.22 -21.30 -9.70
CA PHE A 385 -14.31 -20.44 -9.28
C PHE A 385 -15.61 -20.92 -9.93
N TRP A 386 -16.64 -21.06 -9.10
CA TRP A 386 -17.98 -21.47 -9.51
C TRP A 386 -19.00 -20.42 -9.07
N ASN A 387 -20.08 -20.27 -9.84
CA ASN A 387 -21.19 -19.39 -9.46
C ASN A 387 -22.02 -19.97 -8.30
N ASN A 388 -22.06 -21.30 -8.19
CA ASN A 388 -22.76 -22.05 -7.16
C ASN A 388 -21.80 -23.05 -6.52
N SER A 389 -22.16 -23.58 -5.35
CA SER A 389 -21.39 -24.68 -4.75
C SER A 389 -21.28 -25.83 -5.74
N PRO A 390 -20.06 -26.30 -6.08
CA PRO A 390 -19.87 -27.29 -7.14
C PRO A 390 -20.29 -28.72 -6.73
N ALA A 391 -20.55 -28.93 -5.44
CA ALA A 391 -21.17 -30.13 -4.90
C ALA A 391 -22.00 -29.78 -3.64
N ALA A 392 -23.01 -30.61 -3.33
CA ALA A 392 -23.88 -30.41 -2.18
C ALA A 392 -23.14 -30.62 -0.83
N ASP A 393 -22.11 -31.45 -0.83
CA ASP A 393 -21.28 -31.80 0.32
C ASP A 393 -19.90 -31.11 0.29
N TYR A 394 -19.69 -30.11 -0.58
CA TYR A 394 -18.40 -29.45 -0.79
C TYR A 394 -17.76 -28.90 0.49
N MET A 395 -18.60 -28.47 1.46
CA MET A 395 -18.18 -27.96 2.77
C MET A 395 -18.19 -29.03 3.88
N SER A 396 -18.46 -30.29 3.54
CA SER A 396 -18.43 -31.41 4.49
C SER A 396 -17.01 -31.63 5.03
N SER A 397 -16.90 -32.16 6.25
CA SER A 397 -15.62 -32.64 6.79
C SER A 397 -15.10 -33.90 6.09
N SER A 398 -15.92 -34.50 5.23
CA SER A 398 -15.58 -35.69 4.44
C SER A 398 -16.34 -35.64 3.12
N PRO A 399 -15.98 -34.70 2.21
CA PRO A 399 -16.64 -34.58 0.92
C PRO A 399 -16.34 -35.81 0.05
N ASP A 400 -17.29 -36.23 -0.78
CA ASP A 400 -17.07 -37.29 -1.76
C ASP A 400 -16.22 -36.77 -2.94
N LEU A 401 -14.91 -36.97 -2.82
CA LEU A 401 -13.94 -36.61 -3.85
C LEU A 401 -13.98 -37.51 -5.10
N LYS A 402 -14.86 -38.53 -5.14
CA LYS A 402 -14.99 -39.44 -6.30
C LYS A 402 -15.94 -38.90 -7.34
N THR A 403 -16.87 -38.03 -6.96
CA THR A 403 -17.81 -37.41 -7.89
C THR A 403 -17.09 -36.24 -8.56
N PRO A 404 -16.96 -36.22 -9.90
CA PRO A 404 -16.38 -35.07 -10.60
C PRO A 404 -17.19 -33.81 -10.31
N LEU A 405 -16.50 -32.73 -9.94
CA LEU A 405 -17.13 -31.43 -9.77
C LEU A 405 -17.62 -30.91 -11.12
N GLU A 406 -18.67 -30.11 -11.10
CA GLU A 406 -19.07 -29.34 -12.28
C GLU A 406 -17.90 -28.48 -12.78
N GLN A 407 -17.89 -28.17 -14.08
CA GLN A 407 -16.85 -27.36 -14.67
C GLN A 407 -16.81 -25.97 -14.03
N ALA A 408 -15.63 -25.54 -13.60
CA ALA A 408 -15.43 -24.19 -13.09
C ALA A 408 -15.74 -23.14 -14.16
N VAL A 409 -16.38 -22.04 -13.72
CA VAL A 409 -16.68 -20.89 -14.58
C VAL A 409 -15.39 -20.16 -14.96
N TRP A 410 -14.43 -20.13 -14.03
CA TRP A 410 -13.13 -19.55 -14.25
C TRP A 410 -12.09 -20.28 -13.39
N SER A 411 -10.86 -20.35 -13.88
CA SER A 411 -9.75 -20.90 -13.11
C SER A 411 -8.47 -20.12 -13.35
N THR A 412 -7.58 -20.15 -12.36
CA THR A 412 -6.27 -19.53 -12.45
C THR A 412 -5.26 -20.30 -11.62
N SER A 413 -4.00 -20.26 -12.05
CA SER A 413 -2.90 -20.80 -11.27
C SER A 413 -2.19 -19.68 -10.53
N THR A 414 -1.73 -19.98 -9.32
CA THR A 414 -0.98 -19.03 -8.48
C THR A 414 0.45 -19.51 -8.32
N LEU A 415 1.36 -18.57 -8.13
CA LEU A 415 2.77 -18.87 -7.82
C LEU A 415 2.98 -19.18 -6.34
N THR A 416 2.03 -18.77 -5.49
CA THR A 416 2.10 -18.89 -4.03
C THR A 416 0.69 -19.00 -3.45
N THR A 417 0.57 -19.78 -2.38
CA THR A 417 -0.59 -19.91 -1.49
C THR A 417 -0.85 -18.66 -0.65
N ASN A 418 0.02 -17.64 -0.74
CA ASN A 418 -0.28 -16.30 -0.25
C ASN A 418 -1.58 -15.73 -0.86
N SER A 419 -2.00 -16.25 -2.01
CA SER A 419 -3.30 -15.98 -2.63
C SER A 419 -4.51 -16.33 -1.74
N PHE A 420 -4.38 -17.24 -0.77
CA PHE A 420 -5.44 -17.52 0.22
C PHE A 420 -5.54 -16.44 1.32
N MET A 421 -4.48 -15.67 1.53
CA MET A 421 -4.45 -14.58 2.50
C MET A 421 -5.09 -13.35 1.84
N MET A 422 -6.41 -13.36 1.68
CA MET A 422 -7.21 -12.18 1.30
C MET A 422 -7.25 -11.15 2.45
N ASP A 423 -6.09 -10.71 2.95
CA ASP A 423 -5.99 -9.64 3.95
C ASP A 423 -6.38 -8.27 3.35
N GLY A 424 -6.59 -8.19 2.03
CA GLY A 424 -6.92 -6.97 1.29
C GLY A 424 -8.41 -6.66 1.12
N ILE A 425 -9.33 -7.55 1.52
CA ILE A 425 -10.78 -7.28 1.36
C ILE A 425 -11.40 -6.63 2.60
N VAL A 426 -10.80 -6.74 3.79
CA VAL A 426 -11.43 -6.15 4.97
C VAL A 426 -10.45 -5.71 6.05
N GLY A 427 -10.30 -4.40 6.23
CA GLY A 427 -9.78 -3.78 7.44
C GLY A 427 -10.77 -3.85 8.61
N LEU A 428 -11.39 -5.01 8.86
CA LEU A 428 -12.22 -5.24 10.04
C LEU A 428 -11.43 -5.99 11.12
N SER A 429 -11.40 -5.36 12.29
CA SER A 429 -10.94 -5.82 13.61
C SER A 429 -10.70 -7.34 13.82
N PRO A 430 -9.65 -7.74 14.57
CA PRO A 430 -9.31 -9.14 14.87
C PRO A 430 -10.35 -9.99 15.63
N ARG A 431 -11.54 -9.47 15.97
CA ARG A 431 -12.52 -10.17 16.82
C ARG A 431 -13.54 -11.05 16.10
N MET A 432 -13.41 -11.28 14.78
CA MET A 432 -14.37 -12.10 14.02
C MET A 432 -13.77 -13.39 13.42
N TYR A 433 -12.86 -14.05 14.14
CA TYR A 433 -12.52 -15.45 13.84
C TYR A 433 -13.24 -16.36 14.84
N PRO A 434 -14.22 -17.18 14.44
CA PRO A 434 -14.62 -18.31 15.26
C PRO A 434 -13.43 -19.30 15.38
N PRO A 435 -13.30 -20.07 16.47
CA PRO A 435 -12.10 -20.85 16.82
C PRO A 435 -11.78 -22.04 15.91
N GLU A 436 -12.48 -22.20 14.79
CA GLU A 436 -12.52 -23.45 14.04
C GLU A 436 -12.26 -23.21 12.55
N LEU A 437 -11.00 -22.91 12.21
CA LEU A 437 -10.49 -23.10 10.86
C LEU A 437 -9.55 -24.31 10.88
N LYS A 438 -10.11 -25.48 10.57
CA LYS A 438 -9.35 -26.67 10.19
C LYS A 438 -9.37 -26.73 8.66
N ILE A 439 -8.19 -26.59 8.06
CA ILE A 439 -7.98 -26.75 6.62
C ILE A 439 -7.75 -28.25 6.37
N LEU A 440 -8.52 -28.85 5.47
CA LEU A 440 -8.23 -30.17 4.89
C LEU A 440 -7.28 -30.03 3.70
#